data_AF-A0A829H8Q6-F1
#
_entry.id   AF-A0A829H8Q6-F1
#
_cell.length_a   1.000
_cell.length_b   1.000
_cell.length_c   1.000
_cell.angle_alpha   90.00
_cell.angle_beta   90.00
_cell.angle_gamma   90.00
#
_symmetry.space_group_name_H-M   'P 1'
#
loop_
_entity.id
_entity.type
_entity.pdbx_description
1 polymer ?
#
loop_
_entity_poly.entity_id
_entity_poly.type
_entity_poly.pdbx_seq_one_letter_code
_entity_poly.pdbx_strand_id
1 'polypeptide(L)'
;MLRKFKSWFDRTTPDELSFKPQTITVRNKEYLLRRMTEDDVDAALAIERRIYHDTPWDRYAFFSELRKVRHSLYLAVEDAGQLVALIGTWFTLSEAHVTNIAVDPAYQHMGLGRF
;
A
#
# COMPACT_ATOMS: atom_id res chain seq x y z
N MET A 1 -38.42 1.20 -24.36
CA MET A 1 -37.14 1.30 -25.10
C MET A 1 -36.06 2.05 -24.28
N LEU A 2 -35.73 1.57 -23.07
CA LEU A 2 -34.65 2.15 -22.23
C LEU A 2 -33.77 1.09 -21.56
N ARG A 3 -34.05 -0.21 -21.76
CA ARG A 3 -33.35 -1.31 -21.08
C ARG A 3 -31.93 -1.56 -21.59
N LYS A 4 -31.57 -1.02 -22.77
CA LYS A 4 -30.23 -1.15 -23.39
C LYS A 4 -29.23 -0.08 -22.93
N PHE A 5 -29.69 1.00 -22.28
CA PHE A 5 -28.80 2.05 -21.78
C PHE A 5 -28.11 1.65 -20.46
N LYS A 6 -28.79 0.84 -19.64
CA LYS A 6 -28.25 0.37 -18.35
C LYS A 6 -27.02 -0.53 -18.52
N SER A 7 -27.01 -1.39 -19.55
CA SER A 7 -25.88 -2.28 -19.82
C SER A 7 -24.64 -1.58 -20.39
N TRP A 8 -24.74 -0.31 -20.81
CA TRP A 8 -23.58 0.50 -21.23
C TRP A 8 -22.88 1.14 -20.03
N PHE A 9 -23.62 1.38 -18.94
CA PHE A 9 -23.10 1.82 -17.65
C PHE A 9 -22.59 0.65 -16.77
N ASP A 10 -23.03 -0.59 -17.05
CA ASP A 10 -22.46 -1.83 -16.50
C ASP A 10 -21.13 -2.23 -17.17
N ARG A 11 -20.31 -1.24 -17.58
CA ARG A 11 -18.88 -1.47 -17.78
C ARG A 11 -18.24 -1.53 -16.40
N THR A 12 -18.46 -2.66 -15.72
CA THR A 12 -17.76 -3.17 -14.54
C THR A 12 -17.03 -2.07 -13.77
N THR A 13 -17.65 -1.52 -12.73
CA THR A 13 -16.84 -0.92 -11.65
C THR A 13 -15.74 -1.92 -11.34
N PRO A 14 -14.44 -1.56 -11.42
CA PRO A 14 -13.41 -2.47 -10.98
C PRO A 14 -13.76 -2.91 -9.57
N ASP A 15 -13.83 -4.22 -9.34
CA ASP A 15 -13.88 -4.74 -7.99
C ASP A 15 -12.75 -4.08 -7.19
N GLU A 16 -13.02 -3.72 -5.93
CA GLU A 16 -11.99 -3.13 -5.08
C GLU A 16 -10.71 -3.96 -5.21
N LEU A 17 -9.58 -3.28 -5.43
CA LEU A 17 -8.30 -3.98 -5.47
C LEU A 17 -8.22 -4.75 -4.16
N SER A 18 -8.08 -6.07 -4.22
CA SER A 18 -8.02 -6.90 -3.03
C SER A 18 -6.64 -7.53 -2.93
N PHE A 19 -6.17 -7.69 -1.70
CA PHE A 19 -4.91 -8.34 -1.43
C PHE A 19 -5.10 -9.19 -0.18
N LYS A 20 -4.88 -10.50 -0.32
CA LYS A 20 -4.96 -11.44 0.80
C LYS A 20 -3.66 -11.35 1.60
N PRO A 21 -3.72 -11.14 2.93
CA PRO A 21 -2.54 -11.19 3.77
C PRO A 21 -1.79 -12.50 3.58
N GLN A 22 -0.47 -12.44 3.53
CA GLN A 22 0.40 -13.60 3.34
C GLN A 22 1.70 -13.45 4.10
N THR A 23 2.20 -14.56 4.63
CA THR A 23 3.54 -14.62 5.22
C THR A 23 4.56 -14.71 4.09
N ILE A 24 5.56 -13.83 4.12
CA ILE A 24 6.70 -13.86 3.20
C ILE A 24 7.97 -14.20 3.97
N THR A 25 8.88 -14.95 3.34
CA THR A 25 10.18 -15.28 3.92
C THR A 25 11.27 -14.50 3.21
N VAL A 26 11.99 -13.66 3.95
CA VAL A 26 13.12 -12.87 3.44
C VAL A 26 14.33 -13.18 4.30
N ARG A 27 15.39 -13.72 3.69
CA ARG A 27 16.63 -14.13 4.39
C ARG A 27 16.39 -15.03 5.62
N ASN A 28 15.55 -16.06 5.46
CA ASN A 28 15.17 -17.01 6.51
C ASN A 28 14.42 -16.39 7.71
N LYS A 29 13.87 -15.19 7.57
CA LYS A 29 12.96 -14.57 8.54
C LYS A 29 11.59 -14.36 7.90
N GLU A 30 10.55 -14.64 8.67
CA GLU A 30 9.16 -14.45 8.26
C GLU A 30 8.66 -13.05 8.58
N TYR A 31 7.85 -12.51 7.68
CA TYR A 31 7.15 -11.23 7.82
C TYR A 31 5.72 -11.38 7.34
N LEU A 32 4.80 -10.59 7.89
CA LEU A 32 3.44 -10.52 7.39
C LEU A 32 3.33 -9.41 6.34
N LEU A 33 3.01 -9.75 5.10
CA LEU A 33 2.66 -8.80 4.06
C LEU A 33 1.14 -8.69 3.98
N ARG A 34 0.60 -7.48 4.14
CA ARG A 34 -0.85 -7.24 4.15
C ARG A 34 -1.18 -5.88 3.54
N ARG A 35 -2.48 -5.62 3.32
CA ARG A 35 -2.93 -4.25 3.07
C ARG A 35 -2.63 -3.37 4.26
N MET A 36 -2.20 -2.15 3.97
CA MET A 36 -2.13 -1.08 4.95
C MET A 36 -3.55 -0.58 5.27
N THR A 37 -3.79 -0.22 6.53
CA THR A 37 -5.05 0.36 7.03
C THR A 37 -4.83 1.78 7.55
N GLU A 38 -5.91 2.47 7.89
CA GLU A 38 -5.83 3.82 8.48
C GLU A 38 -5.06 3.81 9.83
N ASP A 39 -5.09 2.70 10.57
CA ASP A 39 -4.38 2.53 11.85
C ASP A 39 -2.85 2.49 11.70
N ASP A 40 -2.36 2.14 10.51
CA ASP A 40 -0.93 2.07 10.22
C ASP A 40 -0.30 3.44 9.91
N VAL A 41 -1.11 4.46 9.65
CA VAL A 41 -0.64 5.74 9.10
C VAL A 41 0.38 6.41 10.03
N ASP A 42 0.20 6.31 11.34
CA ASP A 42 1.15 6.88 12.30
C ASP A 42 2.50 6.18 12.28
N ALA A 43 2.50 4.85 12.13
CA ALA A 43 3.73 4.08 12.00
C ALA A 43 4.44 4.39 10.67
N ALA A 44 3.69 4.53 9.57
CA ALA A 44 4.23 4.89 8.27
C ALA A 44 4.88 6.29 8.29
N LEU A 45 4.19 7.29 8.85
CA LEU A 45 4.74 8.64 9.03
C LEU A 45 6.01 8.62 9.91
N ALA A 46 6.04 7.79 10.95
CA ALA A 46 7.22 7.64 11.80
C ALA A 46 8.40 6.99 11.05
N ILE A 47 8.15 6.07 10.13
CA ILE A 47 9.19 5.53 9.23
C ILE A 47 9.69 6.64 8.30
N GLU A 48 8.79 7.36 7.63
CA GLU A 48 9.19 8.43 6.70
C GLU A 48 10.06 9.50 7.38
N ARG A 49 9.69 9.95 8.58
CA ARG A 49 10.49 10.91 9.37
C ARG A 49 11.91 10.41 9.62
N ARG A 50 12.07 9.11 9.88
CA ARG A 50 13.38 8.52 10.13
C ARG A 50 14.24 8.40 8.87
N ILE A 51 13.61 8.31 7.70
CA ILE A 51 14.31 8.21 6.41
C ILE A 51 14.66 9.61 5.88
N TYR A 52 13.71 10.53 5.91
CA TYR A 52 13.79 11.79 5.17
C TYR A 52 13.99 13.03 6.06
N HIS A 53 13.97 12.88 7.39
CA HIS A 53 13.98 13.95 8.41
C HIS A 53 12.76 14.88 8.40
N ASP A 54 12.17 15.14 7.24
CA ASP A 54 10.84 15.72 7.03
C ASP A 54 9.91 14.65 6.41
N THR A 55 8.59 14.77 6.59
CA THR A 55 7.65 13.82 5.98
C THR A 55 7.24 14.28 4.59
N PRO A 56 7.64 13.61 3.51
CA PRO A 56 7.17 13.94 2.17
C PRO A 56 5.65 13.77 2.02
N TRP A 57 5.04 12.89 2.84
CA TRP A 57 3.60 12.71 2.92
C TRP A 57 3.05 13.19 4.26
N ASP A 58 1.97 13.97 4.23
CA ASP A 58 1.21 14.25 5.45
C ASP A 58 0.17 13.14 5.72
N ARG A 59 -0.44 13.20 6.90
CA ARG A 59 -1.46 12.23 7.33
C ARG A 59 -2.68 12.22 6.38
N TYR A 60 -3.03 13.37 5.81
CA TYR A 60 -4.20 13.50 4.94
C TYR A 60 -3.96 12.85 3.58
N ALA A 61 -2.74 12.96 3.05
CA ALA A 61 -2.31 12.30 1.83
C ALA A 61 -2.44 10.77 1.95
N PHE A 62 -1.96 10.19 3.06
CA PHE A 62 -2.14 8.76 3.33
C PHE A 62 -3.62 8.36 3.38
N PHE A 63 -4.45 9.04 4.18
CA PHE A 63 -5.88 8.72 4.25
C PHE A 63 -6.58 8.85 2.90
N SER A 64 -6.25 9.88 2.12
CA SER A 64 -6.82 10.06 0.80
C SER A 64 -6.48 8.90 -0.13
N GLU A 65 -5.28 8.33 -0.06
CA GLU A 65 -4.88 7.21 -0.89
C GLU A 65 -5.47 5.88 -0.42
N LEU A 66 -5.47 5.63 0.90
CA LEU A 66 -6.05 4.40 1.46
C LEU A 66 -7.55 4.25 1.16
N ARG A 67 -8.26 5.37 1.02
CA ARG A 67 -9.69 5.39 0.65
C ARG A 67 -9.95 5.16 -0.83
N LYS A 68 -8.95 5.33 -1.71
CA LYS A 68 -9.06 5.10 -3.16
C LYS A 68 -8.92 3.61 -3.52
N VAL A 69 -9.67 2.74 -2.83
CA VAL A 69 -9.51 1.27 -2.88
C VAL A 69 -9.64 0.62 -4.27
N ARG A 70 -10.17 1.33 -5.27
CA ARG A 70 -10.29 0.86 -6.66
C ARG A 70 -9.06 1.13 -7.53
N HIS A 71 -8.25 2.11 -7.14
CA HIS A 71 -7.12 2.58 -7.95
C HIS A 71 -5.82 2.63 -7.16
N SER A 72 -5.86 2.58 -5.83
CA SER A 72 -4.68 2.59 -4.98
C SER A 72 -4.57 1.27 -4.20
N LEU A 73 -3.38 0.70 -4.17
CA LEU A 73 -3.02 -0.42 -3.29
C LEU A 73 -1.83 0.01 -2.44
N TYR A 74 -2.05 0.05 -1.13
CA TYR A 74 -0.99 0.22 -0.16
C TYR A 74 -0.80 -1.08 0.59
N LEU A 75 0.43 -1.56 0.60
CA LEU A 75 0.85 -2.75 1.32
C LEU A 75 1.80 -2.36 2.45
N ALA A 76 1.68 -3.07 3.55
CA ALA A 76 2.54 -2.97 4.71
C ALA A 76 3.23 -4.32 4.96
N VAL A 77 4.50 -4.26 5.33
CA VAL A 77 5.25 -5.38 5.88
C VAL A 77 5.31 -5.21 7.38
N GLU A 78 4.91 -6.25 8.09
CA GLU A 78 4.87 -6.31 9.54
C GLU A 78 5.83 -7.38 10.08
N ASP A 79 6.58 -7.02 11.10
CA ASP A 79 7.45 -7.90 11.89
C ASP A 79 6.95 -7.89 13.34
N ALA A 80 6.45 -9.02 13.82
CA ALA A 80 5.97 -9.17 15.20
C ALA A 80 5.00 -8.06 15.68
N GLY A 81 4.05 -7.64 14.85
CA GLY A 81 3.10 -6.56 15.17
C GLY A 81 3.56 -5.15 14.83
N GLN A 82 4.82 -4.97 14.42
CA GLN A 82 5.38 -3.66 14.05
C GLN A 82 5.42 -3.50 12.54
N LEU A 83 4.90 -2.37 12.02
CA LEU A 83 5.10 -1.99 10.62
C LEU A 83 6.57 -1.61 10.40
N VAL A 84 7.21 -2.28 9.43
CA VAL A 84 8.66 -2.13 9.14
C VAL A 84 8.95 -1.71 7.70
N ALA A 85 7.99 -1.87 6.80
CA ALA A 85 8.06 -1.33 5.45
C ALA A 85 6.67 -1.06 4.88
N LEU A 86 6.60 -0.17 3.90
CA LEU A 86 5.39 0.10 3.14
C LEU A 86 5.70 0.34 1.65
N ILE A 87 4.70 0.09 0.83
CA ILE A 87 4.67 0.49 -0.58
C ILE A 87 3.27 0.91 -0.96
N GLY A 88 3.15 2.05 -1.64
CA GLY A 88 1.93 2.59 -2.20
C GLY A 88 2.03 2.62 -3.72
N THR A 89 0.98 2.12 -4.38
CA THR A 89 0.87 2.12 -5.84
C THR A 89 -0.48 2.62 -6.27
N TRP A 90 -0.50 3.50 -7.27
CA TRP A 90 -1.71 3.94 -7.96
C TRP A 90 -1.76 3.34 -9.37
N PHE A 91 -2.92 2.83 -9.78
CA PHE A 91 -3.12 2.09 -11.02
C PHE A 91 -4.03 2.83 -11.99
N THR A 92 -3.61 2.86 -13.25
CA THR A 92 -4.48 3.12 -14.40
C THR A 92 -4.79 1.80 -15.11
N LEU A 93 -5.49 1.86 -16.24
CA LEU A 93 -5.76 0.69 -17.08
C LEU A 93 -4.49 0.04 -17.64
N SER A 94 -3.39 0.79 -17.78
CA SER A 94 -2.17 0.34 -18.45
C SER A 94 -0.89 0.61 -17.68
N GLU A 95 -0.95 1.30 -16.55
CA GLU A 95 0.22 1.75 -15.79
C GLU A 95 0.05 1.52 -14.30
N ALA A 96 1.16 1.31 -13.63
CA ALA A 96 1.27 1.28 -12.18
C ALA A 96 2.31 2.33 -11.76
N HIS A 97 1.88 3.28 -10.95
CA HIS A 97 2.71 4.36 -10.43
C HIS A 97 3.04 4.06 -8.96
N VAL A 98 4.30 3.80 -8.65
CA VAL A 98 4.75 3.68 -7.25
C VAL A 98 4.77 5.09 -6.66
N THR A 99 3.81 5.38 -5.77
CA THR A 99 3.62 6.71 -5.16
C THR A 99 4.42 6.88 -3.88
N ASN A 100 4.69 5.78 -3.18
CA ASN A 100 5.44 5.76 -1.94
C ASN A 100 6.14 4.42 -1.75
N ILE A 101 7.37 4.42 -1.24
CA ILE A 101 8.08 3.21 -0.83
C ILE A 101 9.05 3.56 0.29
N ALA A 102 8.98 2.81 1.38
CA ALA A 102 9.82 3.05 2.53
C ALA A 102 10.10 1.75 3.28
N VAL A 103 11.34 1.60 3.75
CA VAL A 103 11.75 0.55 4.67
C VAL A 103 12.38 1.24 5.88
N ASP A 104 11.91 0.89 7.07
CA ASP A 104 12.47 1.38 8.34
C ASP A 104 14.00 1.24 8.33
N PRO A 105 14.76 2.28 8.70
CA PRO A 105 16.23 2.23 8.68
C PRO A 105 16.83 1.02 9.42
N ALA A 106 16.20 0.54 10.49
CA ALA A 106 16.64 -0.65 11.22
C ALA A 106 16.48 -1.96 10.42
N TYR A 107 15.68 -1.93 9.37
CA TYR A 107 15.32 -3.07 8.51
C TYR A 107 15.85 -2.94 7.08
N GLN A 108 16.56 -1.86 6.76
CA GLN A 108 17.20 -1.66 5.45
C GLN A 108 18.34 -2.66 5.23
N HIS A 109 18.70 -2.88 3.96
CA HIS A 109 19.72 -3.86 3.54
C HIS A 109 19.45 -5.32 3.95
N MET A 110 18.27 -5.63 4.49
CA MET A 110 17.81 -6.99 4.82
C MET A 110 17.06 -7.68 3.68
N GLY A 111 16.89 -7.00 2.53
CA GLY A 111 16.23 -7.55 1.34
C GLY A 111 14.74 -7.24 1.21
N LEU A 112 14.12 -6.54 2.17
CA LEU A 112 12.70 -6.18 2.16
C LEU A 112 12.29 -5.30 0.97
N GLY A 113 13.21 -4.51 0.40
CA GLY A 113 12.95 -3.67 -0.78
C GLY A 113 13.23 -4.31 -2.14
N ARG A 114 13.52 -5.63 -2.19
CA ARG A 114 13.95 -6.32 -3.42
C ARG A 114 12.90 -7.28 -4.01
N PHE A 115 11.95 -7.74 -3.18
CA PHE A 115 11.12 -8.91 -3.48
C PHE A 115 10.05 -8.66 -4.53
#